data_AF-A0AAD9WFP4-F1
#
_entry.id   AF-A0AAD9WFP4-F1
#
_cell.length_a   1.000
_cell.length_b   1.000
_cell.length_c   1.000
_cell.angle_alpha   90.00
_cell.angle_beta   90.00
_cell.angle_gamma   90.00
#
_symmetry.space_group_name_H-M   'P 1'
#
loop_
_entity.id
_entity.type
_entity.pdbx_description
1 polymer ?
#
loop_
_entity_poly.entity_id
_entity_poly.type
_entity_poly.pdbx_seq_one_letter_code
_entity_poly.pdbx_strand_id
1 'polypeptide(L)'
;MTTKSPSLTLRADYYFPDSSSTAEQPGSDSNSDAQPGTITNKPTATGSTKKASASHKTSYDARLPAGGISLLSPPATSTPYFKIGDYVTFAWNYTSLSATPTALNILASCSANSQIYTLATNQTISNATGAVTWDTGNYQATAVQNPLLTQTYTLIIYDADSSISAAPAAGYLAPFDSYKFGMYVPQPYTPLSEYQCATCSGALGDLERKALGMVLGMGVLTVLSFTWFVGGTGVIW
;
A
#
# COMPACT_ATOMS: atom_id res chain seq x y z
N MET A 1 61.38 5.89 5.49
CA MET A 1 60.16 5.79 6.32
C MET A 1 59.08 5.17 5.44
N THR A 2 58.83 3.88 5.67
CA THR A 2 57.96 3.04 4.86
C THR A 2 56.74 2.70 5.69
N THR A 3 55.53 2.99 5.20
CA THR A 3 54.30 2.42 5.75
C THR A 3 53.48 1.80 4.64
N LYS A 4 53.08 0.56 4.93
CA LYS A 4 52.66 -0.51 4.04
C LYS A 4 51.19 -0.79 4.33
N SER A 5 50.40 -1.03 3.30
CA SER A 5 49.02 -1.51 3.40
C SER A 5 48.93 -2.83 4.15
N PRO A 6 47.89 -3.07 4.96
CA PRO A 6 47.54 -4.41 5.40
C PRO A 6 46.46 -5.02 4.48
N SER A 7 46.88 -6.03 3.72
CA SER A 7 46.02 -7.09 3.17
C SER A 7 45.75 -8.10 4.29
N LEU A 8 44.47 -8.43 4.53
CA LEU A 8 44.07 -9.46 5.49
C LEU A 8 44.22 -10.85 4.85
N THR A 9 45.19 -11.61 5.36
CA THR A 9 45.41 -13.02 5.03
C THR A 9 44.85 -13.89 6.15
N LEU A 10 44.03 -14.89 5.81
CA LEU A 10 43.52 -15.92 6.72
C LEU A 10 44.66 -16.69 7.40
N ARG A 11 44.56 -16.89 8.73
CA ARG A 11 45.21 -17.99 9.45
C ARG A 11 44.20 -18.65 10.38
N ALA A 12 44.02 -19.95 10.16
CA ALA A 12 43.41 -20.87 11.10
C ALA A 12 44.52 -21.35 12.04
N ASP A 13 44.32 -21.24 13.35
CA ASP A 13 45.06 -22.02 14.35
C ASP A 13 44.15 -22.25 15.56
N TYR A 14 44.18 -23.50 16.02
CA TYR A 14 43.31 -24.18 16.98
C TYR A 14 43.56 -23.78 18.45
N TYR A 15 42.50 -23.78 19.27
CA TYR A 15 42.57 -24.23 20.67
C TYR A 15 41.20 -24.70 21.17
N PHE A 16 41.06 -26.00 21.43
CA PHE A 16 39.93 -26.63 22.11
C PHE A 16 40.40 -27.10 23.49
N PRO A 17 39.69 -26.79 24.59
CA PRO A 17 39.89 -27.51 25.85
C PRO A 17 38.90 -28.69 25.99
N ASP A 18 39.50 -29.80 26.39
CA ASP A 18 38.99 -31.13 26.70
C ASP A 18 38.20 -31.16 28.03
N SER A 19 37.19 -32.04 28.12
CA SER A 19 36.65 -32.56 29.39
C SER A 19 35.95 -33.89 29.15
N SER A 20 36.53 -34.92 29.75
CA SER A 20 36.18 -36.33 29.70
C SER A 20 35.41 -36.78 30.96
N SER A 21 34.45 -37.70 30.79
CA SER A 21 34.08 -38.79 31.73
C SER A 21 32.83 -39.49 31.17
N THR A 22 32.98 -40.69 30.60
CA THR A 22 32.82 -42.03 31.21
C THR A 22 31.36 -42.49 31.31
N ALA A 23 31.07 -43.57 30.58
CA ALA A 23 29.82 -44.31 30.59
C ALA A 23 29.84 -45.43 31.65
N GLU A 24 28.70 -45.69 32.29
CA GLU A 24 28.40 -46.96 32.96
C GLU A 24 26.86 -47.18 33.04
N GLN A 25 26.45 -48.42 32.74
CA GLN A 25 25.14 -49.07 32.98
C GLN A 25 25.49 -50.43 33.64
N PRO A 26 24.60 -51.25 34.25
CA PRO A 26 23.20 -51.10 34.72
C PRO A 26 23.01 -51.50 36.22
N GLY A 27 21.81 -51.30 36.78
CA GLY A 27 21.39 -51.88 38.07
C GLY A 27 19.89 -52.14 38.09
N SER A 28 19.51 -53.41 38.21
CA SER A 28 18.12 -53.88 38.29
C SER A 28 17.52 -53.62 39.66
N ASP A 29 16.22 -53.36 39.75
CA ASP A 29 15.42 -53.94 40.83
C ASP A 29 13.96 -54.12 40.43
N SER A 30 13.46 -55.29 40.80
CA SER A 30 12.14 -55.84 40.52
C SER A 30 11.18 -55.49 41.65
N ASN A 31 9.91 -55.25 41.34
CA ASN A 31 8.71 -55.75 42.04
C ASN A 31 7.47 -55.14 41.35
N SER A 32 6.71 -55.92 40.57
CA SER A 32 5.63 -56.79 41.01
C SER A 32 4.48 -56.00 41.65
N ASP A 33 3.43 -55.69 40.89
CA ASP A 33 2.07 -56.04 41.33
C ASP A 33 1.06 -56.03 40.19
N ALA A 34 0.18 -57.03 40.26
CA ALA A 34 -0.60 -57.59 39.17
C ALA A 34 -1.96 -56.91 38.98
N GLN A 35 -2.41 -56.95 37.72
CA GLN A 35 -3.76 -56.64 37.27
C GLN A 35 -4.76 -57.78 37.60
N PRO A 36 -6.05 -57.46 37.71
CA PRO A 36 -7.04 -58.04 36.78
C PRO A 36 -7.98 -56.93 36.28
N GLY A 37 -8.15 -56.65 34.99
CA GLY A 37 -8.66 -57.53 33.96
C GLY A 37 -10.16 -57.32 33.80
N THR A 38 -10.60 -56.47 32.87
CA THR A 38 -11.87 -56.62 32.13
C THR A 38 -11.78 -55.78 30.85
N ILE A 39 -11.90 -56.47 29.73
CA ILE A 39 -11.85 -55.93 28.37
C ILE A 39 -13.29 -55.60 27.99
N THR A 40 -13.58 -54.36 27.61
CA THR A 40 -14.83 -54.02 26.91
C THR A 40 -14.49 -53.02 25.82
N ASN A 41 -14.34 -53.54 24.60
CA ASN A 41 -14.09 -52.76 23.40
C ASN A 41 -15.34 -51.96 23.03
N LYS A 42 -15.27 -50.62 23.15
CA LYS A 42 -16.19 -49.69 22.51
C LYS A 42 -15.39 -48.83 21.53
N PRO A 43 -15.77 -48.70 20.25
CA PRO A 43 -15.03 -47.86 19.32
C PRO A 43 -15.40 -46.41 19.63
N THR A 44 -14.48 -45.67 20.25
CA THR A 44 -14.58 -44.21 20.38
C THR A 44 -13.67 -43.62 19.32
N ALA A 45 -14.26 -42.94 18.35
CA ALA A 45 -13.58 -42.28 17.25
C ALA A 45 -12.52 -41.30 17.79
N THR A 46 -11.25 -41.58 17.53
CA THR A 46 -10.14 -40.64 17.74
C THR A 46 -10.20 -39.57 16.65
N GLY A 47 -11.08 -38.59 16.83
CA GLY A 47 -10.97 -37.31 16.15
C GLY A 47 -9.86 -36.51 16.83
N SER A 48 -8.68 -36.46 16.21
CA SER A 48 -7.58 -35.61 16.65
C SER A 48 -7.98 -34.13 16.49
N THR A 49 -8.67 -33.57 17.49
CA THR A 49 -8.86 -32.12 17.59
C THR A 49 -7.51 -31.50 17.87
N LYS A 50 -6.85 -31.01 16.82
CA LYS A 50 -5.70 -30.12 16.95
C LYS A 50 -6.16 -28.91 17.77
N LYS A 51 -5.74 -28.86 19.03
CA LYS A 51 -5.91 -27.69 19.89
C LYS A 51 -5.12 -26.56 19.22
N ALA A 52 -5.83 -25.69 18.50
CA ALA A 52 -5.25 -24.45 18.03
C ALA A 52 -4.70 -23.72 19.26
N SER A 53 -3.40 -23.41 19.27
CA SER A 53 -2.84 -22.50 20.27
C SER A 53 -3.64 -21.21 20.22
N ALA A 54 -4.44 -20.97 21.24
CA ALA A 54 -5.11 -19.70 21.43
C ALA A 54 -4.00 -18.66 21.60
N SER A 55 -3.84 -17.77 20.61
CA SER A 55 -3.07 -16.55 20.81
C SER A 55 -3.72 -15.82 21.98
N HIS A 56 -3.01 -15.72 23.10
CA HIS A 56 -3.52 -15.08 24.31
C HIS A 56 -3.64 -13.57 24.07
N LYS A 57 -4.78 -13.13 23.51
CA LYS A 57 -5.16 -11.71 23.51
C LYS A 57 -5.57 -11.34 24.95
N THR A 58 -4.93 -10.31 25.51
CA THR A 58 -5.35 -9.70 26.77
C THR A 58 -6.76 -9.14 26.61
N SER A 59 -7.69 -9.58 27.46
CA SER A 59 -9.06 -9.04 27.46
C SER A 59 -9.07 -7.70 28.19
N TYR A 60 -9.51 -6.65 27.52
CA TYR A 60 -9.78 -5.33 28.12
C TYR A 60 -11.26 -5.19 28.47
N ASP A 61 -11.60 -4.21 29.31
CA ASP A 61 -13.01 -3.87 29.61
C ASP A 61 -13.71 -3.47 28.30
N ALA A 62 -14.79 -4.16 27.95
CA ALA A 62 -15.55 -3.93 26.72
C ALA A 62 -16.18 -2.54 26.63
N ARG A 63 -16.23 -1.79 27.73
CA ARG A 63 -16.68 -0.39 27.76
C ARG A 63 -15.62 0.59 27.27
N LEU A 64 -14.36 0.17 27.17
CA LEU A 64 -13.30 1.01 26.62
C LEU A 64 -13.47 1.12 25.10
N PRO A 65 -13.28 2.31 24.51
CA PRO A 65 -13.26 2.45 23.06
C PRO A 65 -12.08 1.67 22.46
N ALA A 66 -12.18 1.35 21.17
CA ALA A 66 -11.03 0.88 20.41
C ALA A 66 -9.99 2.01 20.31
N GLY A 67 -8.71 1.61 20.32
CA GLY A 67 -7.61 2.53 20.05
C GLY A 67 -7.64 2.98 18.59
N GLY A 68 -7.28 4.24 18.35
CA GLY A 68 -7.32 4.85 17.03
C GLY A 68 -6.02 5.55 16.66
N ILE A 69 -5.98 5.98 15.41
CA ILE A 69 -4.90 6.79 14.85
C ILE A 69 -5.49 8.13 14.44
N SER A 70 -4.84 9.21 14.87
CA SER A 70 -5.13 10.56 14.41
C SER A 70 -3.95 11.09 13.61
N LEU A 71 -4.15 11.33 12.32
CA LEU A 71 -3.10 11.86 11.46
C LEU A 71 -2.75 13.31 11.85
N LEU A 72 -1.46 13.60 11.95
CA LEU A 72 -0.89 14.91 12.26
C LEU A 72 -0.41 15.60 10.97
N SER A 73 0.34 14.88 10.14
CA SER A 73 0.92 15.41 8.92
C SER A 73 0.82 14.40 7.77
N PRO A 74 0.32 14.80 6.59
CA PRO A 74 -0.36 16.07 6.34
C PRO A 74 -1.70 16.15 7.08
N PRO A 75 -2.21 17.35 7.39
CA PRO A 75 -3.52 17.51 8.03
C PRO A 75 -4.63 16.85 7.21
N ALA A 76 -5.57 16.17 7.89
CA ALA A 76 -6.73 15.56 7.25
C ALA A 76 -7.85 16.54 6.86
N THR A 77 -7.58 17.85 6.89
CA THR A 77 -8.55 18.91 6.55
C THR A 77 -8.82 19.01 5.05
N SER A 78 -7.89 18.56 4.21
CA SER A 78 -8.04 18.45 2.76
C SER A 78 -7.30 17.22 2.24
N THR A 79 -7.64 16.79 1.01
CA THR A 79 -6.90 15.72 0.33
C THR A 79 -5.56 16.28 -0.15
N PRO A 80 -4.42 15.89 0.45
CA PRO A 80 -3.13 16.35 -0.03
C PRO A 80 -2.77 15.67 -1.35
N TYR A 81 -1.86 16.30 -2.09
CA TYR A 81 -1.30 15.74 -3.32
C TYR A 81 0.21 15.63 -3.19
N PHE A 82 0.74 14.46 -3.51
CA PHE A 82 2.16 14.18 -3.46
C PHE A 82 2.72 13.91 -4.85
N LYS A 83 3.91 14.45 -5.10
CA LYS A 83 4.65 14.18 -6.32
C LYS A 83 5.27 12.78 -6.25
N ILE A 84 5.04 11.98 -7.28
CA ILE A 84 5.74 10.72 -7.47
C ILE A 84 7.19 11.01 -7.86
N GLY A 85 8.14 10.35 -7.19
CA GLY A 85 9.57 10.64 -7.29
C GLY A 85 10.12 11.50 -6.16
N ASP A 86 9.32 11.78 -5.13
CA ASP A 86 9.71 12.55 -3.95
C ASP A 86 9.42 11.78 -2.64
N TYR A 87 9.92 12.30 -1.52
CA TYR A 87 9.68 11.74 -0.20
C TYR A 87 8.34 12.20 0.35
N VAL A 88 7.53 11.23 0.79
CA VAL A 88 6.22 11.48 1.38
C VAL A 88 6.26 11.05 2.84
N THR A 89 6.03 11.99 3.76
CA THR A 89 6.04 11.71 5.20
C THR A 89 4.64 11.75 5.78
N PHE A 90 4.24 10.67 6.45
CA PHE A 90 3.02 10.58 7.23
C PHE A 90 3.37 10.53 8.70
N ALA A 91 2.78 11.40 9.51
CA ALA A 91 2.93 11.41 10.95
C ALA A 91 1.56 11.35 11.62
N TRP A 92 1.46 10.62 12.73
CA TRP A 92 0.21 10.42 13.47
C TRP A 92 0.44 10.32 14.98
N ASN A 93 -0.65 10.50 15.73
CA ASN A 93 -0.73 10.23 17.15
C ASN A 93 -1.68 9.06 17.41
N TYR A 94 -1.44 8.35 18.51
CA TYR A 94 -2.31 7.29 18.99
C TYR A 94 -3.39 7.85 19.91
N THR A 95 -4.63 7.38 19.76
CA THR A 95 -5.76 7.78 20.61
C THR A 95 -6.33 6.56 21.32
N SER A 96 -6.67 6.71 22.61
CA SER A 96 -7.37 5.69 23.40
C SER A 96 -6.69 4.29 23.41
N LEU A 97 -5.37 4.26 23.31
CA LEU A 97 -4.61 3.02 23.17
C LEU A 97 -4.24 2.46 24.56
N SER A 98 -4.78 1.29 24.90
CA SER A 98 -4.51 0.60 26.18
C SER A 98 -3.58 -0.60 26.01
N ALA A 99 -3.60 -1.22 24.84
CA ALA A 99 -2.71 -2.31 24.44
C ALA A 99 -1.66 -1.80 23.45
N THR A 100 -0.40 -1.62 23.86
CA THR A 100 0.65 -1.21 22.93
C THR A 100 0.88 -2.30 21.87
N PRO A 101 0.68 -2.00 20.57
CA PRO A 101 0.96 -2.95 19.49
C PRO A 101 2.44 -3.35 19.47
N THR A 102 2.74 -4.57 19.05
CA THR A 102 4.13 -5.06 18.92
C THR A 102 4.86 -4.30 17.83
N ALA A 103 4.21 -4.13 16.69
CA ALA A 103 4.70 -3.37 15.55
C ALA A 103 3.55 -2.92 14.66
N LEU A 104 3.79 -1.97 13.77
CA LEU A 104 2.82 -1.49 12.80
C LEU A 104 3.18 -1.85 11.37
N ASN A 105 2.15 -2.12 10.58
CA ASN A 105 2.24 -2.21 9.14
C ASN A 105 1.54 -0.98 8.54
N ILE A 106 2.25 -0.27 7.68
CA ILE A 106 1.76 0.92 6.97
C ILE A 106 1.77 0.65 5.48
N LEU A 107 0.60 0.80 4.86
CA LEU A 107 0.38 0.54 3.45
C LEU A 107 -0.46 1.65 2.84
N ALA A 108 -0.49 1.69 1.52
CA ALA A 108 -1.36 2.54 0.76
C ALA A 108 -2.11 1.69 -0.26
N SER A 109 -3.42 1.86 -0.38
CA SER A 109 -4.23 1.19 -1.40
C SER A 109 -4.64 2.17 -2.49
N CYS A 110 -4.43 1.82 -3.76
CA CYS A 110 -4.84 2.67 -4.88
C CYS A 110 -6.28 2.38 -5.30
N SER A 111 -7.07 3.44 -5.47
CA SER A 111 -8.48 3.34 -5.85
C SER A 111 -8.74 2.79 -7.26
N ALA A 112 -7.81 2.93 -8.21
CA ALA A 112 -8.03 2.51 -9.60
C ALA A 112 -7.69 1.04 -9.88
N ASN A 113 -6.65 0.49 -9.24
CA ASN A 113 -6.18 -0.87 -9.50
C ASN A 113 -6.35 -1.81 -8.29
N SER A 114 -6.87 -1.29 -7.17
CA SER A 114 -7.02 -2.00 -5.90
C SER A 114 -5.74 -2.67 -5.38
N GLN A 115 -4.57 -2.21 -5.85
CA GLN A 115 -3.28 -2.72 -5.41
C GLN A 115 -2.91 -2.10 -4.06
N ILE A 116 -2.23 -2.89 -3.24
CA ILE A 116 -1.71 -2.48 -1.93
C ILE A 116 -0.20 -2.30 -2.06
N TYR A 117 0.25 -1.12 -1.68
CA TYR A 117 1.63 -0.66 -1.72
C TYR A 117 2.15 -0.60 -0.30
N THR A 118 3.19 -1.36 0.01
CA THR A 118 3.76 -1.43 1.34
C THR A 118 4.74 -0.28 1.55
N LEU A 119 4.46 0.61 2.50
CA LEU A 119 5.33 1.75 2.84
C LEU A 119 6.34 1.33 3.91
N ALA A 120 5.86 0.67 4.96
CA ALA A 120 6.69 0.09 6.00
C ALA A 120 6.01 -1.14 6.63
N THR A 121 6.81 -2.12 7.02
CA THR A 121 6.35 -3.32 7.71
C THR A 121 7.09 -3.47 9.02
N ASN A 122 6.42 -3.98 10.05
CA ASN A 122 7.00 -4.21 11.37
C ASN A 122 7.71 -2.96 11.93
N GLN A 123 7.08 -1.79 11.78
CA GLN A 123 7.59 -0.56 12.38
C GLN A 123 7.38 -0.60 13.90
N THR A 124 8.45 -0.44 14.68
CA THR A 124 8.39 -0.43 16.13
C THR A 124 7.78 0.88 16.65
N ILE A 125 6.97 0.78 17.71
CA ILE A 125 6.36 1.92 18.39
C ILE A 125 7.29 2.33 19.54
N SER A 126 8.17 3.29 19.29
CA SER A 126 9.10 3.80 20.30
C SER A 126 8.60 5.06 21.02
N ASN A 127 7.67 5.80 20.41
CA ASN A 127 7.21 7.10 20.88
C ASN A 127 5.68 7.17 20.92
N ALA A 128 5.15 8.17 21.63
CA ALA A 128 3.72 8.48 21.65
C ALA A 128 3.16 8.86 20.26
N THR A 129 4.03 9.23 19.31
CA THR A 129 3.69 9.53 17.93
C THR A 129 4.40 8.58 16.97
N GLY A 130 3.72 8.19 15.89
CA GLY A 130 4.31 7.45 14.78
C GLY A 130 4.62 8.37 13.60
N ALA A 131 5.66 8.04 12.84
CA ALA A 131 5.95 8.68 11.57
C ALA A 131 6.61 7.70 10.60
N VAL A 132 6.25 7.77 9.33
CA VAL A 132 6.87 7.00 8.25
C VAL A 132 7.17 7.92 7.07
N THR A 133 8.35 7.76 6.48
CA THR A 133 8.72 8.43 5.24
C THR A 133 8.82 7.40 4.13
N TRP A 134 8.06 7.63 3.06
CA TRP A 134 8.01 6.81 1.88
C TRP A 134 8.77 7.47 0.73
N ASP A 135 9.82 6.81 0.26
CA ASP A 135 10.53 7.21 -0.96
C ASP A 135 9.82 6.65 -2.19
N THR A 136 8.97 7.48 -2.79
CA THR A 136 8.20 7.08 -3.99
C THR A 136 9.07 6.94 -5.22
N GLY A 137 10.25 7.58 -5.25
CA GLY A 137 11.19 7.51 -6.36
C GLY A 137 11.91 6.17 -6.39
N ASN A 138 12.47 5.75 -5.25
CA ASN A 138 13.10 4.43 -5.14
C ASN A 138 12.08 3.30 -5.29
N TYR A 139 10.87 3.48 -4.76
CA TYR A 139 9.78 2.52 -4.98
C TYR A 139 9.48 2.34 -6.47
N GLN A 140 9.30 3.44 -7.22
CA GLN A 140 9.08 3.37 -8.68
C GLN A 140 10.24 2.70 -9.43
N ALA A 141 11.49 2.94 -9.02
CA ALA A 141 12.65 2.33 -9.66
C ALA A 141 12.72 0.80 -9.49
N THR A 142 12.18 0.28 -8.38
CA THR A 142 12.23 -1.15 -8.04
C THR A 142 10.93 -1.90 -8.38
N ALA A 143 9.78 -1.23 -8.33
CA ALA A 143 8.46 -1.81 -8.54
C ALA A 143 8.02 -1.84 -10.01
N VAL A 144 8.81 -2.51 -10.87
CA VAL A 144 8.56 -2.60 -12.33
C VAL A 144 7.20 -3.26 -12.66
N GLN A 145 6.77 -4.23 -11.86
CA GLN A 145 5.50 -4.94 -12.07
C GLN A 145 4.27 -4.15 -11.60
N ASN A 146 4.45 -3.26 -10.62
CA ASN A 146 3.36 -2.54 -9.97
C ASN A 146 3.76 -1.06 -9.80
N PRO A 147 3.83 -0.29 -10.89
CA PRO A 147 4.21 1.12 -10.81
C PRO A 147 3.19 1.94 -10.03
N LEU A 148 3.65 3.08 -9.51
CA LEU A 148 2.77 4.07 -8.89
C LEU A 148 2.01 4.83 -9.97
N LEU A 149 0.69 4.91 -9.81
CA LEU A 149 -0.23 5.56 -10.73
C LEU A 149 -0.56 6.97 -10.24
N THR A 150 -0.90 7.85 -11.16
CA THR A 150 -1.39 9.21 -10.84
C THR A 150 -2.86 9.17 -10.43
N GLN A 151 -3.13 8.68 -9.22
CA GLN A 151 -4.48 8.43 -8.73
C GLN A 151 -4.59 8.75 -7.23
N THR A 152 -5.80 8.68 -6.68
CA THR A 152 -6.07 8.72 -5.25
C THR A 152 -5.76 7.38 -4.57
N TYR A 153 -5.04 7.46 -3.47
CA TYR A 153 -4.63 6.38 -2.59
C TYR A 153 -5.27 6.55 -1.20
N THR A 154 -5.47 5.45 -0.50
CA THR A 154 -5.95 5.40 0.88
C THR A 154 -4.84 4.88 1.77
N LEU A 155 -4.46 5.64 2.80
CA LEU A 155 -3.46 5.22 3.79
C LEU A 155 -4.10 4.20 4.73
N ILE A 156 -3.44 3.05 4.87
CA ILE A 156 -3.87 1.95 5.73
C ILE A 156 -2.80 1.71 6.78
N ILE A 157 -3.14 1.81 8.07
CA ILE A 157 -2.24 1.50 9.18
C ILE A 157 -2.93 0.51 10.11
N TYR A 158 -2.26 -0.61 10.41
CA TYR A 158 -2.78 -1.61 11.34
C TYR A 158 -1.65 -2.28 12.14
N ASP A 159 -2.03 -2.94 13.23
CA ASP A 159 -1.13 -3.72 14.09
C ASP A 159 -0.64 -4.99 13.37
N ALA A 160 0.65 -5.29 13.44
CA ALA A 160 1.25 -6.49 12.85
C ALA A 160 0.63 -7.80 13.36
N ASP A 161 0.11 -7.82 14.61
CA ASP A 161 -0.59 -8.98 15.19
C ASP A 161 -2.10 -9.01 14.84
N SER A 162 -2.51 -8.19 13.87
CA SER A 162 -3.88 -8.03 13.39
C SER A 162 -3.94 -8.09 11.85
N SER A 163 -5.09 -7.73 11.26
CA SER A 163 -5.28 -7.68 9.81
C SER A 163 -5.92 -6.37 9.36
N ILE A 164 -5.78 -6.04 8.06
CA ILE A 164 -6.39 -4.85 7.44
C ILE A 164 -7.91 -4.79 7.67
N SER A 165 -8.58 -5.94 7.71
CA SER A 165 -10.03 -6.05 7.88
C SER A 165 -10.46 -6.48 9.29
N ALA A 166 -9.55 -6.42 10.27
CA ALA A 166 -9.86 -6.81 11.64
C ALA A 166 -10.95 -5.90 12.23
N ALA A 167 -11.91 -6.53 12.92
CA ALA A 167 -12.94 -5.78 13.64
C ALA A 167 -12.30 -4.98 14.80
N PRO A 168 -12.68 -3.72 15.01
CA PRO A 168 -12.22 -2.93 16.15
C PRO A 168 -12.54 -3.63 17.47
N ALA A 169 -11.55 -3.77 18.34
CA ALA A 169 -11.69 -4.37 19.66
C ALA A 169 -11.28 -3.37 20.75
N ALA A 170 -11.96 -3.44 21.90
CA ALA A 170 -11.70 -2.54 23.03
C ALA A 170 -10.22 -2.61 23.46
N GLY A 171 -9.57 -1.46 23.61
CA GLY A 171 -8.17 -1.35 24.04
C GLY A 171 -7.11 -1.64 22.97
N TYR A 172 -7.47 -2.31 21.87
CA TYR A 172 -6.58 -2.60 20.73
C TYR A 172 -6.65 -1.52 19.65
N LEU A 173 -5.59 -1.40 18.86
CA LEU A 173 -5.55 -0.51 17.71
C LEU A 173 -6.50 -1.02 16.61
N ALA A 174 -7.49 -0.22 16.25
CA ALA A 174 -8.32 -0.45 15.07
C ALA A 174 -7.52 -0.15 13.78
N PRO A 175 -7.73 -0.91 12.69
CA PRO A 175 -7.19 -0.54 11.39
C PRO A 175 -7.64 0.87 11.00
N PHE A 176 -6.70 1.69 10.58
CA PHE A 176 -6.93 3.05 10.10
C PHE A 176 -6.96 3.04 8.58
N ASP A 177 -8.07 3.43 7.97
CA ASP A 177 -8.26 3.47 6.51
C ASP A 177 -9.05 4.71 6.03
N SER A 178 -9.23 5.71 6.89
CA SER A 178 -10.08 6.86 6.59
C SER A 178 -9.38 7.97 5.81
N TYR A 179 -8.06 7.88 5.63
CA TYR A 179 -7.26 8.96 5.03
C TYR A 179 -6.97 8.72 3.56
N LYS A 180 -7.31 9.71 2.73
CA LYS A 180 -7.10 9.67 1.28
C LYS A 180 -6.14 10.77 0.84
N PHE A 181 -5.24 10.43 -0.08
CA PHE A 181 -4.28 11.36 -0.68
C PHE A 181 -4.15 11.11 -2.18
N GLY A 182 -3.89 12.15 -2.95
CA GLY A 182 -3.60 12.05 -4.39
C GLY A 182 -2.11 11.90 -4.66
N MET A 183 -1.76 11.16 -5.71
CA MET A 183 -0.42 11.17 -6.26
C MET A 183 -0.41 11.65 -7.71
N TYR A 184 0.63 12.38 -8.10
CA TYR A 184 0.75 12.93 -9.45
C TYR A 184 2.20 12.89 -9.97
N VAL A 185 2.33 12.85 -11.29
CA VAL A 185 3.61 13.04 -12.00
C VAL A 185 3.59 14.45 -12.58
N PRO A 186 4.59 15.30 -12.30
CA PRO A 186 4.66 16.62 -12.89
C PRO A 186 4.90 16.50 -14.40
N GLN A 187 4.28 17.37 -15.18
CA GLN A 187 4.60 17.46 -16.60
C GLN A 187 6.04 17.99 -16.78
N PRO A 188 6.79 17.44 -17.75
CA PRO A 188 8.08 18.01 -18.14
C PRO A 188 7.93 19.48 -18.52
N TYR A 189 8.92 20.30 -18.14
CA TYR A 189 8.95 21.71 -18.53
C TYR A 189 9.05 21.83 -20.06
N THR A 190 8.11 22.55 -20.66
CA THR A 190 8.14 22.92 -22.08
C THR A 190 8.46 24.42 -22.18
N PRO A 191 9.52 24.81 -22.90
CA PRO A 191 9.87 26.22 -23.04
C PRO A 191 8.78 26.97 -23.81
N LEU A 192 8.60 28.25 -23.47
CA LEU A 192 7.52 29.09 -24.02
C LEU A 192 7.55 29.20 -25.56
N SER A 193 8.73 29.09 -26.17
CA SER A 193 8.91 29.08 -27.62
C SER A 193 8.28 27.87 -28.32
N GLU A 194 8.11 26.76 -27.60
CA GLU A 194 7.59 25.49 -28.11
C GLU A 194 6.16 25.18 -27.58
N TYR A 195 5.69 25.94 -26.59
CA TYR A 195 4.36 25.78 -26.01
C TYR A 195 3.27 26.22 -27.00
N GLN A 196 2.71 25.25 -27.73
CA GLN A 196 1.49 25.46 -28.50
C GLN A 196 0.26 25.23 -27.62
N CYS A 197 -0.41 26.32 -27.22
CA CYS A 197 -1.67 26.20 -26.51
C CYS A 197 -2.78 25.75 -27.46
N ALA A 198 -3.31 24.54 -27.25
CA ALA A 198 -4.36 23.94 -28.08
C ALA A 198 -5.65 24.80 -28.17
N THR A 199 -5.90 25.65 -27.17
CA THR A 199 -7.09 26.52 -27.07
C THR A 199 -6.79 28.02 -27.17
N CYS A 200 -5.52 28.43 -27.18
CA CYS A 200 -5.15 29.86 -27.22
C CYS A 200 -4.82 30.36 -28.63
N SER A 201 -4.69 29.46 -29.61
CA SER A 201 -4.65 29.84 -31.04
C SER A 201 -6.04 30.28 -31.50
N GLY A 202 -6.46 31.46 -31.05
CA GLY A 202 -7.78 32.05 -31.29
C GLY A 202 -8.00 32.57 -32.71
N ALA A 203 -7.83 31.72 -33.71
CA ALA A 203 -8.06 32.07 -35.12
C ALA A 203 -9.08 31.16 -35.82
N LEU A 204 -10.07 30.65 -35.06
CA LEU A 204 -11.11 29.66 -35.40
C LEU A 204 -10.73 28.24 -34.97
N GLY A 205 -11.47 27.71 -33.99
CA GLY A 205 -11.39 26.29 -33.63
C GLY A 205 -11.78 25.40 -34.80
N ASP A 206 -11.41 24.12 -34.75
CA ASP A 206 -11.70 23.15 -35.82
C ASP A 206 -13.21 23.03 -36.12
N LEU A 207 -14.04 23.23 -35.08
CA LEU A 207 -15.49 23.31 -35.18
C LEU A 207 -15.95 24.57 -35.93
N GLU A 208 -15.33 25.73 -35.67
CA GLU A 208 -15.68 27.00 -36.30
C GLU A 208 -15.26 27.05 -37.77
N ARG A 209 -14.10 26.45 -38.13
CA ARG A 209 -13.71 26.26 -39.54
C ARG A 209 -14.69 25.38 -40.31
N LYS A 210 -15.14 24.28 -39.70
CA LYS A 210 -16.16 23.41 -40.31
C LYS A 210 -17.52 24.11 -40.41
N ALA A 211 -17.91 24.89 -39.40
CA ALA A 211 -19.13 25.69 -39.43
C ALA A 211 -19.08 26.78 -40.53
N LEU A 212 -17.96 27.51 -40.68
CA LEU A 212 -17.78 28.48 -41.76
C LEU A 212 -17.85 27.81 -43.14
N GLY A 213 -17.20 26.65 -43.29
CA GLY A 213 -17.24 25.87 -44.53
C GLY A 213 -18.66 25.41 -44.87
N MET A 214 -19.46 25.00 -43.88
CA MET A 214 -20.84 24.60 -44.09
C MET A 214 -21.75 25.78 -44.47
N VAL A 215 -21.58 26.94 -43.83
CA VAL A 215 -22.34 28.16 -44.15
C VAL A 215 -22.03 28.65 -45.56
N LEU A 216 -20.74 28.72 -45.93
CA LEU A 216 -20.33 29.10 -47.28
C LEU A 216 -20.80 28.08 -48.32
N GLY A 217 -20.69 26.78 -48.02
CA GLY A 217 -21.16 25.71 -48.90
C GLY A 217 -22.66 25.79 -49.18
N MET A 218 -23.49 26.01 -48.15
CA MET A 218 -24.94 26.19 -48.33
C MET A 218 -25.30 27.50 -49.04
N GLY A 219 -24.56 28.58 -48.79
CA GLY A 219 -24.72 29.85 -49.53
C GLY A 219 -24.43 29.70 -51.03
N VAL A 220 -23.36 29.01 -51.39
CA VAL A 220 -23.02 28.78 -52.81
C VAL A 220 -24.05 27.87 -53.48
N LEU A 221 -24.46 26.79 -52.81
CA LEU A 221 -25.49 25.88 -53.34
C LEU A 221 -26.82 26.58 -53.57
N THR A 222 -27.25 27.47 -52.66
CA THR A 222 -28.49 28.22 -52.82
C THR A 222 -28.42 29.22 -53.98
N VAL A 223 -27.33 29.97 -54.12
CA VAL A 223 -27.15 30.90 -55.24
C VAL A 223 -27.13 30.16 -56.58
N LEU A 224 -26.40 29.05 -56.68
CA LEU A 224 -26.36 28.24 -57.90
C LEU A 224 -27.71 27.62 -58.23
N SER A 225 -28.45 27.14 -57.23
CA SER A 225 -29.79 26.59 -57.42
C SER A 225 -30.79 27.64 -57.91
N PHE A 226 -30.80 28.82 -57.30
CA PHE A 226 -31.63 29.94 -57.77
C PHE A 226 -31.24 30.43 -59.15
N THR A 227 -29.93 30.52 -59.45
CA THR A 227 -29.44 30.96 -60.76
C THR A 227 -29.83 29.96 -61.86
N TRP A 228 -29.75 28.66 -61.58
CA TRP A 228 -30.21 27.63 -62.50
C TRP A 228 -31.73 27.68 -62.71
N PHE A 229 -32.50 27.90 -61.65
CA PHE A 229 -33.95 28.01 -61.74
C PHE A 229 -34.38 29.26 -62.54
N VAL A 230 -33.75 30.41 -62.31
CA VAL A 230 -34.08 31.68 -62.99
C VAL A 230 -33.54 31.73 -64.43
N GLY A 231 -32.36 31.15 -64.70
CA GLY A 231 -31.75 31.16 -66.03
C GLY A 231 -32.16 29.99 -66.94
N GLY A 232 -32.55 28.84 -66.36
CA GLY A 232 -32.91 27.63 -67.10
C GLY A 232 -34.39 27.56 -67.51
N THR A 233 -35.29 28.20 -66.76
CA THR A 233 -36.65 28.49 -67.23
C THR A 233 -36.66 29.94 -67.67
N GLY A 234 -36.66 30.22 -68.98
CA GLY A 234 -36.68 31.58 -69.53
C GLY A 234 -37.96 32.35 -69.21
N VAL A 235 -38.23 32.61 -67.93
CA VAL A 235 -39.28 33.50 -67.44
C VAL A 235 -38.65 34.88 -67.21
N ILE A 236 -38.21 35.46 -68.31
CA ILE A 236 -38.18 36.89 -68.51
C ILE A 236 -39.60 37.28 -68.93
N TRP A 237 -40.29 38.03 -68.10
CA TRP A 237 -41.48 38.80 -68.50
C TRP A 237 -41.00 40.15 -69.05
#